data_AF-A0A2H3EQT0-F1
#
_entry.id   AF-A0A2H3EQT0-F1
#
_cell.length_a   1.000
_cell.length_b   1.000
_cell.length_c   1.000
_cell.angle_alpha   90.00
_cell.angle_beta   90.00
_cell.angle_gamma   90.00
#
_symmetry.space_group_name_H-M   'P 1'
#
loop_
_entity.id
_entity.type
_entity.pdbx_description
1 polymer ?
#
loop_
_entity_poly.entity_id
_entity_poly.type
_entity_poly.pdbx_seq_one_letter_code
_entity_poly.pdbx_strand_id
1 'polypeptide(L)'
;MAQHSNFRDVPIGSPVYNLLCKHDTGHGAFITHLDRMPISMKVGIFLIPFTFNAIMAILIAWRARSAYTHYDVIAVIFAGELMPTYKPGPPTSWFWFCINILIDCCVYQFMFPVVKKFALGHLWLRIRWGFRPVEIVFRKPTGFSRASLNNLPPDEFQLAYTQSLFQAIDPNFLQTNVGYNTRIGFWSVEYEAPMSAYQLVEDGVVDLEYWDVSIYQRDDTGWKVWEVVKFNGANGSGWARTMQIFTGKLEAMDKGDLAEKFKAVLQTYADSPDRFLTPEGIRPIEELFNNENLNFVELWNEALREASSATDA
;
A
#
# COMPACT_ATOMS: atom_id res chain seq x y z
N MET A 1 17.43 -13.04 14.59
CA MET A 1 18.29 -12.17 13.75
C MET A 1 18.87 -12.97 12.58
N ALA A 2 18.01 -13.56 11.73
CA ALA A 2 18.39 -14.30 10.53
C ALA A 2 17.16 -14.37 9.61
N GLN A 3 16.91 -13.31 8.85
CA GLN A 3 15.63 -13.10 8.14
C GLN A 3 15.86 -12.49 6.73
N HIS A 4 16.74 -13.07 5.91
CA HIS A 4 17.05 -12.50 4.58
C HIS A 4 17.42 -13.56 3.52
N SER A 5 16.56 -14.53 3.20
CA SER A 5 16.83 -15.45 2.08
C SER A 5 16.13 -15.09 0.76
N ASN A 6 15.12 -14.20 0.78
CA ASN A 6 14.32 -13.89 -0.43
C ASN A 6 14.51 -12.45 -0.94
N PHE A 7 15.37 -11.69 -0.27
CA PHE A 7 15.64 -10.30 -0.55
C PHE A 7 16.98 -10.19 -1.29
N ARG A 8 16.94 -9.67 -2.52
CA ARG A 8 18.12 -9.34 -3.32
C ARG A 8 18.50 -7.89 -3.09
N ASP A 9 19.79 -7.58 -3.05
CA ASP A 9 20.25 -6.20 -2.92
C ASP A 9 19.91 -5.41 -4.19
N VAL A 10 19.30 -4.24 -4.03
CA VAL A 10 19.14 -3.28 -5.11
C VAL A 10 20.48 -2.57 -5.30
N PRO A 11 21.12 -2.64 -6.48
CA PRO A 11 22.45 -2.08 -6.67
C PRO A 11 22.51 -0.60 -6.31
N ILE A 12 23.45 -0.26 -5.42
CA ILE A 12 23.64 1.13 -4.96
C ILE A 12 24.00 2.01 -6.16
N GLY A 13 23.31 3.14 -6.27
CA GLY A 13 23.49 4.07 -7.39
C GLY A 13 22.70 3.70 -8.66
N SER A 14 22.00 2.56 -8.67
CA SER A 14 21.06 2.26 -9.76
C SER A 14 19.92 3.29 -9.82
N PRO A 15 19.34 3.54 -10.99
CA PRO A 15 18.20 4.46 -11.13
C PRO A 15 17.01 4.08 -10.24
N VAL A 16 16.77 2.77 -10.04
CA VAL A 16 15.76 2.24 -9.12
C VAL A 16 16.11 2.57 -7.66
N TYR A 17 17.36 2.35 -7.23
CA TYR A 17 17.81 2.73 -5.90
C TYR A 17 17.60 4.22 -5.61
N ASN A 18 17.96 5.08 -6.57
CA ASN A 18 17.81 6.53 -6.46
C ASN A 18 16.33 6.94 -6.39
N LEU A 19 15.46 6.27 -7.14
CA LEU A 19 14.01 6.46 -7.07
C LEU A 19 13.48 6.12 -5.67
N LEU A 20 13.84 4.95 -5.13
CA LEU A 20 13.40 4.52 -3.80
C LEU A 20 13.87 5.48 -2.71
N CYS A 21 15.15 5.88 -2.75
CA CYS A 21 15.70 6.88 -1.82
C CYS A 21 15.00 8.24 -1.91
N LYS A 22 14.70 8.72 -3.13
CA LYS A 22 14.03 10.01 -3.34
C LYS A 22 12.63 10.05 -2.74
N HIS A 23 11.91 8.94 -2.80
CA HIS A 23 10.51 8.85 -2.39
C HIS A 23 10.30 8.26 -0.99
N ASP A 24 11.37 7.85 -0.30
CA ASP A 24 11.31 7.33 1.06
C ASP A 24 10.94 8.43 2.05
N THR A 25 9.77 8.31 2.66
CA THR A 25 9.31 9.24 3.71
C THR A 25 9.84 8.87 5.10
N GLY A 26 10.97 8.15 5.16
CA GLY A 26 11.60 7.68 6.40
C GLY A 26 10.92 6.43 6.96
N HIS A 27 10.35 5.59 6.10
CA HIS A 27 9.68 4.35 6.53
C HIS A 27 10.26 3.10 5.89
N GLY A 28 11.13 3.25 4.89
CA GLY A 28 11.99 2.18 4.41
C GLY A 28 11.25 0.98 3.82
N ALA A 29 10.04 1.14 3.31
CA ALA A 29 9.32 0.04 2.66
C ALA A 29 8.40 0.51 1.53
N PHE A 30 8.38 -0.25 0.43
CA PHE A 30 7.44 -0.09 -0.67
C PHE A 30 6.90 -1.43 -1.15
N ILE A 31 5.68 -1.43 -1.68
CA ILE A 31 5.14 -2.54 -2.45
C ILE A 31 4.78 -2.02 -3.83
N THR A 32 5.30 -2.65 -4.87
CA THR A 32 4.92 -2.38 -6.26
C THR A 32 4.03 -3.50 -6.78
N HIS A 33 3.17 -3.17 -7.74
CA HIS A 33 2.51 -4.14 -8.60
C HIS A 33 2.06 -3.47 -9.89
N LEU A 34 1.71 -4.30 -10.88
CA LEU A 34 1.11 -3.85 -12.13
C LEU A 34 -0.42 -4.01 -12.08
N ASP A 35 -1.14 -2.90 -12.22
CA ASP A 35 -2.60 -2.87 -12.36
C ASP A 35 -2.98 -3.05 -13.83
N ARG A 36 -3.53 -4.23 -14.14
CA ARG A 36 -3.97 -4.64 -15.49
C ARG A 36 -5.47 -4.46 -15.71
N MET A 37 -6.17 -3.73 -14.83
CA MET A 37 -7.61 -3.55 -14.94
C MET A 37 -8.01 -2.74 -16.19
N PRO A 38 -9.21 -2.97 -16.75
CA PRO A 38 -9.70 -2.22 -17.90
C PRO A 38 -9.74 -0.72 -17.64
N ILE A 39 -9.40 0.06 -18.67
CA ILE A 39 -9.38 1.54 -18.60
C ILE A 39 -10.75 2.10 -18.18
N SER A 40 -11.85 1.50 -18.67
CA SER A 40 -13.21 1.93 -18.30
C SER A 40 -13.47 1.86 -16.80
N MET A 41 -13.01 0.79 -16.13
CA MET A 41 -13.14 0.62 -14.69
C MET A 41 -12.24 1.60 -13.93
N LYS A 42 -11.01 1.83 -14.42
CA LYS A 42 -10.08 2.85 -13.88
C LYS A 42 -10.66 4.27 -13.98
N VAL A 43 -11.33 4.61 -15.08
CA VAL A 43 -11.98 5.91 -15.23
C VAL A 43 -13.19 6.01 -14.29
N GLY A 44 -14.05 4.98 -14.27
CA GLY A 44 -15.27 4.96 -13.46
C GLY A 44 -14.99 5.16 -11.96
N ILE A 45 -14.02 4.42 -11.42
CA ILE A 45 -13.67 4.54 -10.00
C ILE A 45 -12.93 5.87 -9.73
N PHE A 46 -12.20 6.45 -10.70
CA PHE A 46 -11.51 7.74 -10.53
C PHE A 46 -12.48 8.92 -10.47
N LEU A 47 -13.62 8.83 -11.14
CA LEU A 47 -14.63 9.89 -11.14
C LEU A 47 -15.16 10.18 -9.74
N ILE A 48 -15.18 9.19 -8.84
CA ILE A 48 -15.66 9.36 -7.45
C ILE A 48 -14.77 10.36 -6.68
N PRO A 49 -13.46 10.10 -6.46
CA PRO A 49 -12.59 11.06 -5.79
C PRO A 49 -12.42 12.36 -6.58
N PHE A 50 -12.45 12.31 -7.92
CA PHE A 50 -12.39 13.53 -8.74
C PHE A 50 -13.58 14.46 -8.46
N THR A 51 -14.80 13.94 -8.49
CA THR A 51 -16.02 14.72 -8.24
C THR A 51 -16.03 15.29 -6.83
N PHE A 52 -15.67 14.46 -5.84
CA PHE A 52 -15.59 14.89 -4.45
C PHE A 52 -14.58 16.03 -4.25
N ASN A 53 -13.37 15.89 -4.79
CA ASN A 53 -12.34 16.93 -4.69
C ASN A 53 -12.69 18.18 -5.51
N ALA A 54 -13.38 18.04 -6.65
CA ALA A 54 -13.88 19.17 -7.42
C ALA A 54 -14.93 19.98 -6.63
N ILE A 55 -15.88 19.31 -5.98
CA ILE A 55 -16.87 19.97 -5.10
C ILE A 55 -16.14 20.68 -3.96
N MET A 56 -15.18 20.03 -3.30
CA MET A 56 -14.39 20.66 -2.25
C MET A 56 -13.61 21.88 -2.75
N ALA A 57 -12.99 21.80 -3.92
CA ALA A 57 -12.25 22.91 -4.51
C ALA A 57 -13.17 24.09 -4.83
N ILE A 58 -14.37 23.83 -5.37
CA ILE A 58 -15.39 24.85 -5.63
C ILE A 58 -15.85 25.50 -4.32
N LEU A 59 -16.08 24.72 -3.27
CA LEU A 59 -16.46 25.24 -1.94
C LEU A 59 -15.36 26.12 -1.35
N ILE A 60 -14.09 25.71 -1.43
CA ILE A 60 -12.94 26.50 -0.98
C ILE A 60 -12.86 27.82 -1.77
N ALA A 61 -12.95 27.76 -3.10
CA ALA A 61 -12.89 28.96 -3.95
C ALA A 61 -14.07 29.91 -3.71
N TRP A 62 -15.27 29.37 -3.53
CA TRP A 62 -16.45 30.15 -3.18
C TRP A 62 -16.31 30.82 -1.81
N ARG A 63 -15.80 30.09 -0.80
CA ARG A 63 -15.53 30.67 0.52
C ARG A 63 -14.43 31.72 0.48
N ALA A 64 -13.35 31.50 -0.27
CA ALA A 64 -12.29 32.49 -0.50
C ALA A 64 -12.87 33.80 -1.05
N ARG A 65 -13.69 33.69 -2.11
CA ARG A 65 -14.33 34.84 -2.75
C ARG A 65 -15.29 35.57 -1.80
N SER A 66 -16.15 34.82 -1.11
CA SER A 66 -17.14 35.40 -0.18
C SER A 66 -16.50 36.01 1.05
N ALA A 67 -15.40 35.45 1.53
CA ALA A 67 -14.72 35.98 2.70
C ALA A 67 -13.87 37.20 2.33
N TYR A 68 -13.21 37.21 1.17
CA TYR A 68 -12.47 38.37 0.65
C TYR A 68 -13.31 39.67 0.61
N THR A 69 -14.62 39.58 0.40
CA THR A 69 -15.52 40.75 0.44
C THR A 69 -15.78 41.30 1.84
N HIS A 70 -15.39 40.58 2.91
CA HIS A 70 -15.61 40.93 4.31
C HIS A 70 -14.32 41.06 5.12
N TYR A 71 -13.30 40.23 4.87
CA TYR A 71 -11.97 40.24 5.48
C TYR A 71 -10.99 39.45 4.60
N ASP A 72 -9.71 39.83 4.61
CA ASP A 72 -8.71 39.07 3.88
C ASP A 72 -8.35 37.77 4.62
N VAL A 73 -8.93 36.65 4.19
CA VAL A 73 -8.67 35.32 4.76
C VAL A 73 -7.20 34.92 4.63
N ILE A 74 -6.53 35.32 3.55
CA ILE A 74 -5.13 34.96 3.32
C ILE A 74 -4.26 35.71 4.32
N ALA A 75 -4.52 37.00 4.56
CA ALA A 75 -3.85 37.77 5.60
C ALA A 75 -4.12 37.20 7.01
N VAL A 76 -5.36 36.81 7.30
CA VAL A 76 -5.71 36.22 8.61
C VAL A 76 -5.01 34.86 8.84
N ILE A 77 -4.98 33.99 7.84
CA ILE A 77 -4.40 32.64 7.97
C ILE A 77 -2.86 32.66 7.95
N PHE A 78 -2.24 33.48 7.08
CA PHE A 78 -0.79 33.44 6.87
C PHE A 78 -0.03 34.56 7.58
N ALA A 79 -0.64 35.73 7.81
CA ALA A 79 0.00 36.85 8.49
C ALA A 79 -0.51 37.06 9.92
N GLY A 80 -1.65 36.45 10.30
CA GLY A 80 -2.29 36.70 11.60
C GLY A 80 -2.83 38.13 11.76
N GLU A 81 -2.87 38.89 10.66
CA GLU A 81 -3.31 40.28 10.64
C GLU A 81 -4.70 40.39 10.02
N LEU A 82 -5.63 41.00 10.75
CA LEU A 82 -6.91 41.41 10.21
C LEU A 82 -6.69 42.66 9.36
N MET A 83 -6.38 42.49 8.08
CA MET A 83 -6.36 43.61 7.14
C MET A 83 -7.80 43.94 6.70
N PRO A 84 -8.33 45.14 6.98
CA PRO A 84 -9.66 45.53 6.57
C PRO A 84 -9.63 45.97 5.10
N THR A 85 -9.83 45.06 4.16
CA THR A 85 -9.73 45.37 2.73
C THR A 85 -11.01 46.03 2.16
N TYR A 86 -12.14 46.08 2.88
CA TYR A 86 -13.34 46.78 2.40
C TYR A 86 -14.35 47.19 3.49
N LYS A 87 -15.09 48.29 3.25
CA LYS A 87 -16.04 48.95 4.18
C LYS A 87 -17.26 48.06 4.51
N PRO A 88 -17.75 48.06 5.76
CA PRO A 88 -18.80 47.15 6.19
C PRO A 88 -20.20 47.62 5.74
N GLY A 89 -21.00 46.68 5.21
CA GLY A 89 -22.45 46.72 5.41
C GLY A 89 -22.79 46.54 6.90
N PRO A 90 -24.02 46.84 7.34
CA PRO A 90 -24.36 46.92 8.77
C PRO A 90 -23.98 45.65 9.52
N PRO A 91 -23.58 45.75 10.80
CA PRO A 91 -22.94 44.65 11.50
C PRO A 91 -23.90 43.47 11.64
N THR A 92 -23.64 42.40 10.88
CA THR A 92 -23.87 41.06 11.41
C THR A 92 -23.16 40.98 12.76
N SER A 93 -23.89 40.58 13.81
CA SER A 93 -23.37 40.46 15.19
C SER A 93 -21.92 39.97 15.20
N TRP A 94 -21.05 40.58 16.01
CA TRP A 94 -19.65 40.18 16.18
C TRP A 94 -19.48 38.67 16.36
N PHE A 95 -20.44 38.04 17.02
CA PHE A 95 -20.55 36.59 17.14
C PHE A 95 -20.54 35.85 15.78
N TRP A 96 -21.35 36.30 14.81
CA TRP A 96 -21.38 35.74 13.46
C TRP A 96 -20.11 36.00 12.67
N PHE A 97 -19.44 37.14 12.89
CA PHE A 97 -18.13 37.40 12.29
C PHE A 97 -17.09 36.38 12.75
N CYS A 98 -16.98 36.15 14.06
CA CYS A 98 -16.09 35.14 14.63
C CYS A 98 -16.41 33.72 14.14
N ILE A 99 -17.69 33.36 14.02
CA ILE A 99 -18.12 32.07 13.47
C ILE A 99 -17.66 31.91 12.01
N ASN A 100 -17.81 32.95 11.18
CA ASN A 100 -17.38 32.88 9.78
C ASN A 100 -15.87 32.66 9.65
N ILE A 101 -15.06 33.36 10.45
CA ILE A 101 -13.61 33.16 10.52
C ILE A 101 -13.29 31.74 10.97
N LEU A 102 -13.94 31.24 12.02
CA LEU A 102 -13.70 29.88 12.50
C LEU A 102 -14.02 28.83 11.43
N ILE A 103 -15.14 28.98 10.71
CA ILE A 103 -15.51 28.11 9.61
C ILE A 103 -14.46 28.18 8.50
N ASP A 104 -13.99 29.37 8.12
CA ASP A 104 -12.94 29.51 7.12
C ASP A 104 -11.66 28.81 7.56
N CYS A 105 -11.18 29.07 8.79
CA CYS A 105 -10.03 28.37 9.36
C CYS A 105 -10.20 26.85 9.29
N CYS A 106 -11.37 26.30 9.64
CA CYS A 106 -11.66 24.88 9.51
C CYS A 106 -11.61 24.39 8.04
N VAL A 107 -12.23 25.12 7.11
CA VAL A 107 -12.22 24.78 5.68
C VAL A 107 -10.80 24.75 5.14
N TYR A 108 -9.99 25.76 5.40
CA TYR A 108 -8.61 25.81 4.92
C TYR A 108 -7.68 24.85 5.66
N GLN A 109 -7.89 24.60 6.95
CA GLN A 109 -7.06 23.67 7.70
C GLN A 109 -7.33 22.21 7.31
N PHE A 110 -8.59 21.85 7.06
CA PHE A 110 -8.97 20.44 6.81
C PHE A 110 -9.21 20.11 5.34
N MET A 111 -9.90 20.97 4.57
CA MET A 111 -10.27 20.65 3.19
C MET A 111 -9.14 20.95 2.21
N PHE A 112 -8.43 22.08 2.38
CA PHE A 112 -7.38 22.48 1.44
C PHE A 112 -6.22 21.46 1.34
N PRO A 113 -5.70 20.87 2.43
CA PRO A 113 -4.65 19.85 2.32
C PRO A 113 -5.12 18.60 1.57
N VAL A 114 -6.39 18.20 1.74
CA VAL A 114 -6.98 17.04 1.04
C VAL A 114 -7.04 17.31 -0.46
N VAL A 115 -7.59 18.47 -0.85
CA VAL A 115 -7.68 18.88 -2.26
C VAL A 115 -6.28 19.04 -2.87
N LYS A 116 -5.34 19.67 -2.16
CA LYS A 116 -3.96 19.83 -2.59
C LYS A 116 -3.28 18.48 -2.83
N LYS A 117 -3.43 17.54 -1.89
CA LYS A 117 -2.85 16.19 -2.00
C LYS A 117 -3.45 15.41 -3.18
N PHE A 118 -4.75 15.53 -3.43
CA PHE A 118 -5.38 14.93 -4.60
C PHE A 118 -4.90 15.57 -5.90
N ALA A 119 -4.84 16.90 -5.95
CA ALA A 119 -4.44 17.65 -7.13
C ALA A 119 -2.99 17.35 -7.55
N LEU A 120 -2.05 17.42 -6.60
CA LEU A 120 -0.61 17.19 -6.85
C LEU A 120 -0.25 15.71 -6.97
N GLY A 121 -1.06 14.80 -6.42
CA GLY A 121 -0.85 13.37 -6.50
C GLY A 121 -1.64 12.73 -7.64
N HIS A 122 -2.84 12.27 -7.32
CA HIS A 122 -3.64 11.42 -8.21
C HIS A 122 -4.07 12.14 -9.49
N LEU A 123 -4.54 13.38 -9.41
CA LEU A 123 -4.95 14.14 -10.58
C LEU A 123 -3.74 14.48 -11.47
N TRP A 124 -2.63 14.92 -10.89
CA TRP A 124 -1.41 15.22 -11.63
C TRP A 124 -0.86 14.01 -12.37
N LEU A 125 -0.87 12.83 -11.73
CA LEU A 125 -0.52 11.56 -12.39
C LEU A 125 -1.38 11.34 -13.63
N ARG A 126 -2.70 11.56 -13.55
CA ARG A 126 -3.61 11.40 -14.69
C ARG A 126 -3.39 12.44 -15.78
N ILE A 127 -3.10 13.69 -15.42
CA ILE A 127 -2.79 14.74 -16.40
C ILE A 127 -1.50 14.41 -17.16
N ARG A 128 -0.45 13.95 -16.45
CA ARG A 128 0.88 13.73 -17.05
C ARG A 128 1.01 12.41 -17.81
N TRP A 129 0.35 11.36 -17.33
CA TRP A 129 0.56 9.97 -17.81
C TRP A 129 -0.70 9.29 -18.34
N GLY A 130 -1.89 9.88 -18.11
CA GLY A 130 -3.17 9.34 -18.56
C GLY A 130 -3.64 8.10 -17.79
N PHE A 131 -4.63 7.41 -18.37
CA PHE A 131 -5.00 6.05 -17.99
C PHE A 131 -4.37 5.07 -18.95
N ARG A 132 -3.73 4.02 -18.43
CA ARG A 132 -3.01 3.03 -19.24
C ARG A 132 -3.61 1.63 -19.03
N PRO A 133 -3.49 0.72 -20.04
CA PRO A 133 -3.91 -0.67 -19.88
C PRO A 133 -3.20 -1.37 -18.72
N VAL A 134 -1.89 -1.10 -18.56
CA VAL A 134 -1.06 -1.58 -17.47
C VAL A 134 -0.51 -0.37 -16.72
N GLU A 135 -0.77 -0.29 -15.42
CA GLU A 135 -0.34 0.83 -14.58
C GLU A 135 0.60 0.38 -13.46
N ILE A 136 1.68 1.13 -13.25
CA ILE A 136 2.59 0.92 -12.12
C ILE A 136 1.97 1.52 -10.87
N VAL A 137 1.86 0.72 -9.81
CA VAL A 137 1.28 1.15 -8.54
C VAL A 137 2.29 0.96 -7.42
N PHE A 138 2.52 2.02 -6.65
CA PHE A 138 3.33 1.97 -5.44
C PHE A 138 2.45 2.11 -4.22
N ARG A 139 2.79 1.37 -3.16
CA ARG A 139 2.22 1.51 -1.83
C ARG A 139 3.33 1.66 -0.81
N LYS A 140 3.07 2.48 0.21
CA LYS A 140 3.98 2.76 1.31
C LYS A 140 3.27 2.55 2.66
N PRO A 141 4.02 2.34 3.75
CA PRO A 141 3.46 2.10 5.07
C PRO A 141 2.99 3.42 5.72
N THR A 142 1.99 4.09 5.13
CA THR A 142 1.36 5.30 5.71
C THR A 142 -0.16 5.17 5.79
N GLY A 143 -0.64 3.93 5.89
CA GLY A 143 -2.05 3.64 6.07
C GLY A 143 -2.57 3.96 7.48
N PHE A 144 -3.89 3.95 7.62
CA PHE A 144 -4.58 4.38 8.83
C PHE A 144 -4.31 3.47 10.04
N SER A 145 -4.05 2.17 9.84
CA SER A 145 -3.79 1.24 10.95
C SER A 145 -2.34 1.28 11.46
N ARG A 146 -1.45 2.05 10.83
CA ARG A 146 -0.03 2.06 11.20
C ARG A 146 0.23 2.52 12.63
N ALA A 147 -0.44 3.57 13.09
CA ALA A 147 -0.27 4.04 14.46
C ALA A 147 -0.61 2.94 15.46
N SER A 148 -1.64 2.15 15.18
CA SER A 148 -2.03 0.99 15.99
C SER A 148 -0.99 -0.12 15.94
N LEU A 149 -0.47 -0.46 14.75
CA LEU A 149 0.56 -1.50 14.60
C LEU A 149 1.87 -1.11 15.29
N ASN A 150 2.32 0.13 15.16
CA ASN A 150 3.56 0.61 15.79
C ASN A 150 3.52 0.57 17.33
N ASN A 151 2.32 0.53 17.93
CA ASN A 151 2.15 0.46 19.37
C ASN A 151 2.15 -0.99 19.91
N LEU A 152 2.22 -1.99 19.04
CA LEU A 152 2.26 -3.39 19.44
C LEU A 152 3.63 -3.79 19.98
N PRO A 153 3.70 -4.80 20.86
CA PRO A 153 4.94 -5.49 21.20
C PRO A 153 5.70 -5.97 19.95
N PRO A 154 7.05 -6.07 19.98
CA PRO A 154 7.84 -6.37 18.78
C PRO A 154 7.47 -7.68 18.08
N ASP A 155 7.13 -8.73 18.83
CA ASP A 155 6.69 -10.03 18.34
C ASP A 155 5.31 -9.96 17.66
N GLU A 156 4.34 -9.30 18.29
CA GLU A 156 3.02 -9.06 17.71
C GLU A 156 3.08 -8.16 16.48
N PHE A 157 3.96 -7.15 16.49
CA PHE A 157 4.19 -6.27 15.35
C PHE A 157 4.70 -7.04 14.14
N GLN A 158 5.68 -7.94 14.32
CA GLN A 158 6.22 -8.72 13.21
C GLN A 158 5.15 -9.60 12.58
N LEU A 159 4.29 -10.21 13.40
CA LEU A 159 3.16 -11.00 12.92
C LEU A 159 2.16 -10.13 12.16
N ALA A 160 1.72 -9.01 12.74
CA ALA A 160 0.75 -8.10 12.15
C ALA A 160 1.28 -7.44 10.85
N TYR A 161 2.56 -7.08 10.81
CA TYR A 161 3.23 -6.55 9.63
C TYR A 161 3.26 -7.59 8.51
N THR A 162 3.64 -8.82 8.84
CA THR A 162 3.70 -9.94 7.88
C THR A 162 2.32 -10.26 7.33
N GLN A 163 1.29 -10.32 8.18
CA GLN A 163 -0.10 -10.47 7.76
C GLN A 163 -0.55 -9.35 6.83
N SER A 164 -0.28 -8.09 7.20
CA SER A 164 -0.63 -6.95 6.36
C SER A 164 0.10 -6.96 5.02
N LEU A 165 1.33 -7.46 4.98
CA LEU A 165 2.12 -7.60 3.76
C LEU A 165 1.49 -8.65 2.83
N PHE A 166 1.14 -9.82 3.35
CA PHE A 166 0.49 -10.88 2.56
C PHE A 166 -0.86 -10.45 2.01
N GLN A 167 -1.68 -9.77 2.79
CA GLN A 167 -2.94 -9.19 2.30
C GLN A 167 -2.72 -8.16 1.18
N ALA A 168 -1.63 -7.40 1.25
CA ALA A 168 -1.34 -6.40 0.24
C ALA A 168 -0.88 -7.02 -1.09
N ILE A 169 -0.22 -8.18 -1.08
CA ILE A 169 0.27 -8.86 -2.28
C ILE A 169 -0.66 -9.96 -2.79
N ASP A 170 -1.79 -10.19 -2.12
CA ASP A 170 -2.75 -11.21 -2.49
C ASP A 170 -3.25 -11.02 -3.95
N PRO A 171 -3.11 -12.04 -4.83
CA PRO A 171 -3.56 -11.95 -6.21
C PRO A 171 -5.05 -11.62 -6.34
N ASN A 172 -5.91 -12.16 -5.48
CA ASN A 172 -7.35 -11.88 -5.54
C ASN A 172 -7.63 -10.41 -5.23
N PHE A 173 -6.99 -9.87 -4.18
CA PHE A 173 -7.04 -8.47 -3.84
C PHE A 173 -6.55 -7.57 -4.99
N LEU A 174 -5.42 -7.91 -5.62
CA LEU A 174 -4.83 -7.12 -6.70
C LEU A 174 -5.62 -7.21 -8.03
N GLN A 175 -6.27 -8.33 -8.32
CA GLN A 175 -7.07 -8.51 -9.53
C GLN A 175 -8.48 -7.93 -9.39
N THR A 176 -9.00 -7.83 -8.16
CA THR A 176 -10.35 -7.31 -7.91
C THR A 176 -10.36 -5.79 -7.76
N ASN A 177 -9.24 -5.20 -7.29
CA ASN A 177 -9.14 -3.78 -7.02
C ASN A 177 -8.30 -3.05 -8.05
N VAL A 178 -8.80 -1.91 -8.53
CA VAL A 178 -8.00 -0.97 -9.32
C VAL A 178 -6.85 -0.41 -8.46
N GLY A 179 -5.70 -0.16 -9.07
CA GLY A 179 -4.44 0.18 -8.41
C GLY A 179 -4.51 1.30 -7.37
N TYR A 180 -5.25 2.38 -7.62
CA TYR A 180 -5.38 3.46 -6.62
C TYR A 180 -6.43 3.17 -5.53
N ASN A 181 -7.21 2.10 -5.67
CA ASN A 181 -8.11 1.55 -4.66
C ASN A 181 -7.45 0.43 -3.83
N THR A 182 -6.18 0.11 -4.05
CA THR A 182 -5.45 -0.91 -3.25
C THR A 182 -4.96 -0.36 -1.90
N ARG A 183 -5.68 0.59 -1.29
CA ARG A 183 -5.38 1.09 0.06
C ARG A 183 -5.92 0.08 1.06
N ILE A 184 -5.06 -0.50 1.89
CA ILE A 184 -5.45 -1.56 2.82
C ILE A 184 -4.68 -1.43 4.13
N GLY A 185 -5.39 -1.19 5.22
CA GLY A 185 -4.85 -1.14 6.58
C GLY A 185 -3.59 -0.28 6.71
N PHE A 186 -2.44 -0.94 6.75
CA PHE A 186 -1.10 -0.38 6.95
C PHE A 186 -0.54 0.28 5.68
N TRP A 187 -1.00 -0.15 4.51
CA TRP A 187 -0.49 0.25 3.20
C TRP A 187 -1.39 1.29 2.54
N SER A 188 -0.78 2.39 2.11
CA SER A 188 -1.45 3.46 1.37
C SER A 188 -0.78 3.67 0.02
N VAL A 189 -1.57 3.96 -1.00
CA VAL A 189 -1.08 4.26 -2.35
C VAL A 189 -0.25 5.53 -2.37
N GLU A 190 0.88 5.47 -3.08
CA GLU A 190 1.78 6.58 -3.37
C GLU A 190 1.64 6.98 -4.85
N TYR A 191 1.63 8.28 -5.14
CA TYR A 191 1.40 8.81 -6.49
C TYR A 191 2.65 9.39 -7.13
N GLU A 192 3.64 9.85 -6.35
CA GLU A 192 4.86 10.45 -6.89
C GLU A 192 5.88 9.42 -7.38
N ALA A 193 6.05 8.30 -6.66
CA ALA A 193 6.95 7.23 -7.05
C ALA A 193 6.60 6.60 -8.41
N PRO A 194 5.32 6.28 -8.72
CA PRO A 194 4.92 5.81 -10.05
C PRO A 194 5.29 6.77 -11.18
N MET A 195 5.21 8.10 -10.98
CA MET A 195 5.60 9.06 -12.03
C MET A 195 7.08 8.96 -12.36
N SER A 196 7.93 8.77 -11.35
CA SER A 196 9.37 8.55 -11.57
C SER A 196 9.63 7.18 -12.20
N ALA A 197 8.86 6.16 -11.83
CA ALA A 197 8.98 4.82 -12.41
C ALA A 197 8.60 4.81 -13.88
N TYR A 198 7.51 5.49 -14.25
CA TYR A 198 7.13 5.66 -15.65
C TYR A 198 8.18 6.42 -16.46
N GLN A 199 8.83 7.43 -15.87
CA GLN A 199 9.94 8.12 -16.54
C GLN A 199 11.09 7.14 -16.83
N LEU A 200 11.47 6.28 -15.88
CA LEU A 200 12.51 5.27 -16.12
C LEU A 200 12.13 4.26 -17.22
N VAL A 201 10.84 3.94 -17.34
CA VAL A 201 10.32 3.08 -18.42
C VAL A 201 10.35 3.82 -19.77
N GLU A 202 9.94 5.09 -19.83
CA GLU A 202 10.03 5.90 -21.06
C GLU A 202 11.49 6.12 -21.50
N ASP A 203 12.41 6.25 -20.56
CA ASP A 203 13.85 6.41 -20.80
C ASP A 203 14.52 5.07 -21.23
N GLY A 204 13.79 3.96 -21.23
CA GLY A 204 14.30 2.62 -21.60
C GLY A 204 15.30 2.04 -20.61
N VAL A 205 15.36 2.56 -19.39
CA VAL A 205 16.27 2.12 -18.34
C VAL A 205 15.78 0.82 -17.70
N VAL A 206 14.46 0.66 -17.59
CA VAL A 206 13.79 -0.45 -16.92
C VAL A 206 12.54 -0.84 -17.69
N ASP A 207 12.28 -2.14 -17.84
CA ASP A 207 11.03 -2.65 -18.45
C ASP A 207 9.83 -2.48 -17.52
N LEU A 208 8.63 -2.41 -18.08
CA LEU A 208 7.40 -2.27 -17.30
C LEU A 208 7.20 -3.44 -16.32
N GLU A 209 7.54 -4.66 -16.78
CA GLU A 209 7.47 -5.93 -16.06
C GLU A 209 8.40 -5.98 -14.82
N TYR A 210 9.40 -5.09 -14.74
CA TYR A 210 10.23 -4.97 -13.54
C TYR A 210 9.39 -4.55 -12.31
N TRP A 211 8.34 -3.77 -12.53
CA TRP A 211 7.48 -3.25 -11.47
C TRP A 211 6.32 -4.17 -11.10
N ASP A 212 6.36 -5.42 -11.56
CA ASP A 212 5.42 -6.45 -11.11
C ASP A 212 5.54 -6.69 -9.59
N VAL A 213 4.64 -7.51 -9.02
CA VAL A 213 4.48 -7.63 -7.56
C VAL A 213 5.83 -7.83 -6.87
N SER A 214 6.31 -6.79 -6.20
CA SER A 214 7.62 -6.73 -5.57
C SER A 214 7.57 -5.93 -4.29
N ILE A 215 8.36 -6.36 -3.31
CA ILE A 215 8.43 -5.76 -1.98
C ILE A 215 9.83 -5.20 -1.81
N TYR A 216 9.92 -3.90 -1.56
CA TYR A 216 11.17 -3.21 -1.28
C TYR A 216 11.24 -2.91 0.20
N GLN A 217 12.37 -3.22 0.81
CA GLN A 217 12.66 -2.91 2.21
C GLN A 217 14.05 -2.30 2.31
N ARG A 218 14.20 -1.33 3.21
CA ARG A 218 15.47 -0.68 3.50
C ARG A 218 16.01 -1.22 4.82
N ASP A 219 17.27 -1.59 4.81
CA ASP A 219 18.02 -1.93 6.01
C ASP A 219 19.26 -1.04 6.16
N ASP A 220 20.12 -1.36 7.13
CA ASP A 220 21.36 -0.62 7.40
C ASP A 220 22.37 -0.66 6.24
N THR A 221 22.24 -1.65 5.34
CA THR A 221 23.15 -1.88 4.21
C THR A 221 22.64 -1.27 2.90
N GLY A 222 21.34 -1.07 2.75
CA GLY A 222 20.75 -0.45 1.56
C GLY A 222 19.30 -0.85 1.32
N TRP A 223 18.88 -0.71 0.07
CA TRP A 223 17.57 -1.19 -0.38
C TRP A 223 17.69 -2.65 -0.82
N LYS A 224 16.70 -3.44 -0.42
CA LYS A 224 16.53 -4.82 -0.80
C LYS A 224 15.17 -5.03 -1.46
N VAL A 225 15.09 -5.95 -2.40
CA VAL A 225 13.87 -6.28 -3.15
C VAL A 225 13.57 -7.77 -3.07
N TRP A 226 12.29 -8.08 -2.85
CA TRP A 226 11.72 -9.41 -3.00
C TRP A 226 10.71 -9.39 -4.14
N GLU A 227 11.03 -10.06 -5.25
CA GLU A 227 10.19 -10.14 -6.45
C GLU A 227 9.21 -11.33 -6.35
N VAL A 228 7.94 -11.07 -6.05
CA VAL A 228 6.93 -12.10 -5.72
C VAL A 228 6.39 -12.80 -6.98
N VAL A 229 6.17 -12.10 -8.09
CA VAL A 229 5.64 -12.74 -9.33
C VAL A 229 6.69 -13.56 -10.06
N LYS A 230 7.95 -13.07 -10.12
CA LYS A 230 9.06 -13.85 -10.71
C LYS A 230 9.33 -15.13 -9.92
N PHE A 231 8.94 -15.17 -8.65
CA PHE A 231 8.96 -16.36 -7.81
C PHE A 231 7.76 -17.31 -8.05
N ASN A 232 6.60 -16.77 -8.45
CA ASN A 232 5.36 -17.55 -8.63
C ASN A 232 5.13 -18.10 -10.05
N GLY A 233 5.81 -17.58 -11.07
CA GLY A 233 5.65 -18.00 -12.47
C GLY A 233 4.21 -17.83 -12.99
N ALA A 234 4.03 -17.96 -14.30
CA ALA A 234 2.74 -17.73 -14.95
C ALA A 234 1.58 -18.66 -14.48
N ASN A 235 1.83 -19.65 -13.60
CA ASN A 235 0.91 -20.72 -13.22
C ASN A 235 0.82 -21.03 -11.70
N GLY A 236 1.34 -20.19 -10.79
CA GLY A 236 1.23 -20.48 -9.34
C GLY A 236 2.09 -21.65 -8.85
N SER A 237 3.23 -21.91 -9.51
CA SER A 237 4.10 -23.06 -9.22
C SER A 237 4.85 -22.95 -7.88
N GLY A 238 5.03 -21.74 -7.34
CA GLY A 238 5.72 -21.52 -6.06
C GLY A 238 4.96 -22.08 -4.85
N TRP A 239 3.64 -21.91 -4.83
CA TRP A 239 2.77 -22.52 -3.81
C TRP A 239 2.76 -24.04 -3.91
N ALA A 240 2.58 -24.58 -5.12
CA ALA A 240 2.59 -26.02 -5.36
C ALA A 240 3.94 -26.66 -4.97
N ARG A 241 5.06 -25.98 -5.24
CA ARG A 241 6.41 -26.44 -4.87
C ARG A 241 6.66 -26.36 -3.37
N THR A 242 6.30 -25.24 -2.74
CA THR A 242 6.37 -25.09 -1.28
C THR A 242 5.52 -26.16 -0.59
N MET A 243 4.33 -26.42 -1.11
CA MET A 243 3.45 -27.48 -0.63
C MET A 243 4.11 -28.86 -0.75
N GLN A 244 4.73 -29.16 -1.90
CA GLN A 244 5.41 -30.43 -2.15
C GLN A 244 6.58 -30.65 -1.19
N ILE A 245 7.40 -29.62 -0.98
CA ILE A 245 8.56 -29.67 -0.06
C ILE A 245 8.08 -29.80 1.39
N PHE A 246 7.05 -29.04 1.77
CA PHE A 246 6.46 -29.10 3.10
C PHE A 246 5.89 -30.48 3.40
N THR A 247 5.13 -31.07 2.46
CA THR A 247 4.61 -32.43 2.62
C THR A 247 5.72 -33.47 2.65
N GLY A 248 6.77 -33.31 1.84
CA GLY A 248 7.93 -34.19 1.85
C GLY A 248 8.71 -34.15 3.18
N LYS A 249 8.81 -32.98 3.82
CA LYS A 249 9.40 -32.83 5.16
C LYS A 249 8.56 -33.56 6.22
N LEU A 250 7.23 -33.45 6.16
CA LEU A 250 6.34 -34.15 7.09
C LEU A 250 6.41 -35.67 6.91
N GLU A 251 6.51 -36.15 5.68
CA GLU A 251 6.72 -37.56 5.36
C GLU A 251 8.08 -38.06 5.87
N ALA A 252 9.15 -37.26 5.72
CA ALA A 252 10.49 -37.58 6.24
C ALA A 252 10.54 -37.62 7.78
N MET A 253 9.61 -36.95 8.45
CA MET A 253 9.45 -36.96 9.92
C MET A 253 8.54 -38.10 10.41
N ASP A 254 8.11 -39.01 9.52
CA ASP A 254 7.13 -40.07 9.82
C ASP A 254 5.77 -39.52 10.29
N LYS A 255 5.43 -38.31 9.81
CA LYS A 255 4.18 -37.58 10.12
C LYS A 255 3.27 -37.47 8.88
N GLY A 256 3.20 -38.53 8.07
CA GLY A 256 2.36 -38.59 6.86
C GLY A 256 0.88 -38.27 7.14
N ASP A 257 0.34 -38.77 8.26
CA ASP A 257 -1.03 -38.50 8.70
C ASP A 257 -1.27 -37.00 8.98
N LEU A 258 -0.24 -36.27 9.43
CA LEU A 258 -0.33 -34.83 9.66
C LEU A 258 -0.37 -34.07 8.34
N ALA A 259 0.39 -34.53 7.34
CA ALA A 259 0.36 -34.00 5.99
C ALA A 259 -1.01 -34.20 5.33
N GLU A 260 -1.66 -35.34 5.54
CA GLU A 260 -3.02 -35.59 5.03
C GLU A 260 -4.07 -34.71 5.73
N LYS A 261 -4.02 -34.59 7.06
CA LYS A 261 -4.91 -33.70 7.81
C LYS A 261 -4.71 -32.23 7.40
N PHE A 262 -3.47 -31.81 7.19
CA PHE A 262 -3.15 -30.48 6.68
C PHE A 262 -3.72 -30.25 5.27
N LYS A 263 -3.56 -31.21 4.35
CA LYS A 263 -4.17 -31.17 3.01
C LYS A 263 -5.71 -31.09 3.08
N ALA A 264 -6.34 -31.81 4.01
CA ALA A 264 -7.79 -31.77 4.21
C ALA A 264 -8.27 -30.41 4.75
N VAL A 265 -7.53 -29.81 5.69
CA VAL A 265 -7.80 -28.45 6.16
C VAL A 265 -7.65 -27.46 5.01
N LEU A 266 -6.59 -27.57 4.20
CA LEU A 266 -6.41 -26.75 3.00
C LEU A 266 -7.53 -26.90 1.98
N GLN A 267 -8.04 -28.11 1.77
CA GLN A 267 -9.19 -28.35 0.88
C GLN A 267 -10.47 -27.68 1.38
N THR A 268 -10.64 -27.56 2.70
CA THR A 268 -11.75 -26.81 3.31
C THR A 268 -11.68 -25.31 2.96
N TYR A 269 -10.49 -24.80 2.70
CA TYR A 269 -10.24 -23.43 2.29
C TYR A 269 -9.94 -23.28 0.78
N ALA A 270 -10.07 -24.35 -0.02
CA ALA A 270 -9.76 -24.31 -1.45
C ALA A 270 -10.66 -23.33 -2.22
N ASP A 271 -11.93 -23.22 -1.81
CA ASP A 271 -12.91 -22.29 -2.40
C ASP A 271 -12.81 -20.86 -1.82
N SER A 272 -11.95 -20.64 -0.82
CA SER A 272 -11.73 -19.34 -0.17
C SER A 272 -10.33 -19.24 0.43
N PRO A 273 -9.28 -19.16 -0.42
CA PRO A 273 -7.88 -19.10 0.04
C PRO A 273 -7.62 -17.90 0.95
N ASP A 274 -8.39 -16.83 0.77
CA ASP A 274 -8.33 -15.59 1.55
C ASP A 274 -8.67 -15.83 3.05
N ARG A 275 -9.50 -16.84 3.36
CA ARG A 275 -9.81 -17.25 4.74
C ARG A 275 -8.72 -18.09 5.38
N PHE A 276 -7.91 -18.79 4.59
CA PHE A 276 -6.81 -19.61 5.10
C PHE A 276 -5.74 -18.74 5.79
N LEU A 277 -5.53 -17.52 5.29
CA LEU A 277 -4.51 -16.59 5.78
C LEU A 277 -5.00 -15.66 6.92
N THR A 278 -6.23 -15.84 7.41
CA THR A 278 -6.72 -15.12 8.61
C THR A 278 -6.32 -15.85 9.89
N PRO A 279 -6.28 -15.18 11.05
CA PRO A 279 -6.07 -15.85 12.33
C PRO A 279 -7.06 -17.00 12.57
N GLU A 280 -8.29 -16.91 12.05
CA GLU A 280 -9.27 -18.00 12.16
C GLU A 280 -8.93 -19.22 11.27
N GLY A 281 -8.29 -19.00 10.12
CA GLY A 281 -7.82 -20.06 9.22
C GLY A 281 -6.52 -20.73 9.66
N ILE A 282 -5.61 -19.96 10.27
CA ILE A 282 -4.30 -20.44 10.74
C ILE A 282 -4.41 -21.17 12.09
N ARG A 283 -5.26 -20.72 13.00
CA ARG A 283 -5.39 -21.30 14.35
C ARG A 283 -5.66 -22.82 14.37
N PRO A 284 -6.57 -23.38 13.55
CA PRO A 284 -6.76 -24.83 13.47
C PRO A 284 -5.50 -25.59 13.03
N ILE A 285 -4.64 -24.95 12.23
CA ILE A 285 -3.39 -25.53 11.73
C ILE A 285 -2.32 -25.46 12.81
N GLU A 286 -2.19 -24.33 13.50
CA GLU A 286 -1.29 -24.21 14.65
C GLU A 286 -1.66 -25.21 15.75
N GLU A 287 -2.94 -25.40 16.06
CA GLU A 287 -3.41 -26.42 16.99
C GLU A 287 -3.05 -27.83 16.52
N LEU A 288 -3.24 -28.13 15.23
CA LEU A 288 -2.91 -29.42 14.63
C LEU A 288 -1.43 -29.77 14.76
N PHE A 289 -0.54 -28.79 14.56
CA PHE A 289 0.91 -28.96 14.63
C PHE A 289 1.44 -28.92 16.07
N ASN A 290 0.89 -28.06 16.93
CA ASN A 290 1.25 -28.00 18.35
C ASN A 290 0.93 -29.31 19.08
N ASN A 291 -0.17 -29.98 18.73
CA ASN A 291 -0.52 -31.31 19.28
C ASN A 291 0.54 -32.38 18.99
N GLU A 292 1.37 -32.18 17.97
CA GLU A 292 2.47 -33.06 17.59
C GLU A 292 3.85 -32.52 18.03
N ASN A 293 3.88 -31.45 18.86
CA ASN A 293 5.08 -30.70 19.26
C ASN A 293 5.88 -30.13 18.07
N LEU A 294 5.22 -29.77 16.97
CA LEU A 294 5.83 -29.19 15.79
C LEU A 294 5.46 -27.71 15.65
N ASN A 295 6.43 -26.89 15.27
CA ASN A 295 6.19 -25.47 14.98
C ASN A 295 5.84 -25.30 13.49
N PHE A 296 4.55 -25.14 13.19
CA PHE A 296 4.05 -24.94 11.83
C PHE A 296 4.77 -23.79 11.11
N VAL A 297 4.91 -22.65 11.78
CA VAL A 297 5.51 -21.44 11.20
C VAL A 297 6.97 -21.67 10.83
N GLU A 298 7.72 -22.38 11.68
CA GLU A 298 9.11 -22.71 11.41
C GLU A 298 9.25 -23.66 10.21
N LEU A 299 8.50 -24.77 10.21
CA LEU A 299 8.53 -25.76 9.13
C LEU A 299 8.07 -25.18 7.78
N TRP A 300 7.06 -24.32 7.81
CA TRP A 300 6.55 -23.66 6.62
C TRP A 300 7.58 -22.70 6.04
N ASN A 301 8.23 -21.91 6.90
CA ASN A 301 9.31 -21.00 6.49
C ASN A 301 10.53 -21.75 5.93
N GLU A 302 10.87 -22.92 6.47
CA GLU A 302 11.91 -23.77 5.89
C GLU A 302 11.55 -24.31 4.52
N ALA A 303 10.33 -24.84 4.35
CA ALA A 303 9.88 -25.33 3.05
C ALA A 303 9.88 -24.22 1.99
N LEU A 304 9.55 -23.01 2.40
CA LEU A 304 9.59 -21.82 1.54
C LEU A 304 11.02 -21.42 1.16
N ARG A 305 12.01 -21.64 2.04
CA ARG A 305 13.45 -21.44 1.77
C ARG A 305 14.04 -22.50 0.82
N GLU A 306 13.60 -23.74 0.92
CA GLU A 306 14.06 -24.82 0.04
C GLU A 306 13.41 -24.73 -1.34
N ALA A 307 12.15 -24.29 -1.41
CA ALA A 307 11.50 -23.97 -2.68
C ALA A 307 12.24 -22.86 -3.42
N SER A 308 12.80 -21.89 -2.70
CA SER A 308 13.54 -20.77 -3.28
C SER A 308 14.93 -21.17 -3.78
N SER A 309 15.70 -21.94 -3.02
CA SER A 309 17.08 -22.31 -3.39
C SER A 309 17.17 -23.23 -4.62
N ALA A 310 16.19 -24.09 -4.83
CA ALA A 310 16.18 -25.04 -5.94
C ALA A 310 15.63 -24.46 -7.26
N THR A 311 15.38 -23.15 -7.33
CA THR A 311 15.00 -22.43 -8.56
C THR A 311 16.18 -21.65 -9.16
N ASP A 312 17.25 -21.45 -8.38
CA ASP A 312 18.48 -20.75 -8.78
C ASP A 312 19.57 -21.70 -9.34
N ALA A 313 19.29 -23.01 -9.44
CA ALA A 313 20.17 -24.04 -10.02
C ALA A 313 19.62 -24.58 -11.35
#